data_AF-A0AA85C040-F1
#
_entry.id   AF-A0AA85C040-F1
#
_cell.length_a   1.000
_cell.length_b   1.000
_cell.length_c   1.000
_cell.angle_alpha   90.00
_cell.angle_beta   90.00
_cell.angle_gamma   90.00
#
_symmetry.space_group_name_H-M   'P 1'
#
loop_
_entity.id
_entity.type
_entity.pdbx_description
1 polymer ?
#
loop_
_entity_poly.entity_id
_entity_poly.type
_entity_poly.pdbx_seq_one_letter_code
_entity_poly.pdbx_strand_id
1 'polypeptide(L)'
;MYNEESLESKFTDRIFGFIFVSVSLVIIGLWIYVIALSDLEILFSNYDCNGNVCGSEKNLKPLLFMKFNVSKYKYLLHTNFEDKVLSVPVCVQRCPDRFINSSKQLSNFINSTGVFLCDPRIPPLLYESQPRILNVSLCPTLPLYPTIPIGGVCIPVNFINHSNLQIFNIMRIQNSLYRYIK
;
A
#
# COMPACT_ATOMS: atom_id res chain seq x y z
N MET A 1 56.94 -33.98 -19.50
CA MET A 1 56.87 -32.53 -19.25
C MET A 1 55.40 -32.23 -18.98
N TYR A 2 54.98 -32.33 -17.71
CA TYR A 2 53.59 -32.10 -17.33
C TYR A 2 53.45 -30.60 -17.08
N ASN A 3 52.53 -29.97 -17.81
CA ASN A 3 52.45 -28.52 -17.99
C ASN A 3 52.12 -27.81 -16.67
N GLU A 4 53.07 -27.06 -16.12
CA GLU A 4 52.89 -26.16 -14.96
C GLU A 4 51.68 -25.23 -15.16
N GLU A 5 51.47 -24.71 -16.38
CA GLU A 5 50.29 -23.89 -16.74
C GLU A 5 48.94 -24.58 -16.49
N SER A 6 48.86 -25.92 -16.63
CA SER A 6 47.62 -26.67 -16.42
C SER A 6 47.32 -26.95 -14.94
N LEU A 7 48.36 -26.96 -14.10
CA LEU A 7 48.25 -27.11 -12.66
C LEU A 7 47.87 -25.77 -12.01
N GLU A 8 48.48 -24.70 -12.48
CA GLU A 8 48.27 -23.34 -11.99
C GLU A 8 46.84 -22.82 -12.31
N SER A 9 46.31 -23.13 -13.50
CA SER A 9 44.93 -22.79 -13.87
C SER A 9 43.90 -23.56 -13.03
N LYS A 10 44.11 -24.85 -12.78
CA LYS A 10 43.23 -25.69 -11.94
C LYS A 10 43.24 -25.27 -10.46
N PHE A 11 44.38 -24.83 -9.94
CA PHE A 11 44.49 -24.35 -8.56
C PHE A 11 43.79 -23.01 -8.39
N THR A 12 43.97 -22.10 -9.33
CA THR A 12 43.30 -20.79 -9.38
C THR A 12 41.78 -20.94 -9.49
N ASP A 13 41.30 -21.86 -10.33
CA ASP A 13 39.88 -22.15 -10.53
C ASP A 13 39.20 -22.69 -9.26
N ARG A 14 39.89 -23.57 -8.52
CA ARG A 14 39.37 -24.12 -7.25
C ARG A 14 39.31 -23.07 -6.14
N ILE A 15 40.31 -22.20 -6.05
CA ILE A 15 40.31 -21.07 -5.11
C ILE A 15 39.18 -20.10 -5.44
N PHE A 16 39.03 -19.75 -6.72
CA PHE A 16 37.98 -18.85 -7.17
C PHE A 16 36.58 -19.42 -6.90
N GLY A 17 36.38 -20.72 -7.14
CA GLY A 17 35.16 -21.43 -6.80
C GLY A 17 34.85 -21.39 -5.29
N PHE A 18 35.86 -21.59 -4.44
CA PHE A 18 35.68 -21.51 -2.98
C PHE A 18 35.32 -20.10 -2.53
N ILE A 19 35.97 -19.07 -3.09
CA ILE A 19 35.64 -17.67 -2.81
C ILE A 19 34.22 -17.36 -3.28
N PHE A 20 33.84 -17.78 -4.49
CA PHE A 20 32.51 -17.55 -5.05
C PHE A 20 31.41 -18.18 -4.20
N VAL A 21 31.58 -19.44 -3.77
CA VAL A 21 30.64 -20.12 -2.88
C VAL A 21 30.57 -19.42 -1.52
N SER A 22 31.72 -19.05 -0.94
CA SER A 22 31.76 -18.37 0.35
C SER A 22 31.04 -17.02 0.31
N VAL A 23 31.29 -16.21 -0.72
CA VAL A 23 30.62 -14.93 -0.95
C VAL A 23 29.12 -15.13 -1.16
N SER A 24 28.73 -16.14 -1.93
CA SER A 24 27.32 -16.47 -2.18
C SER A 24 26.58 -16.83 -0.89
N LEU A 25 27.21 -17.62 -0.01
CA LEU A 25 26.63 -17.96 1.30
C LEU A 25 26.47 -16.73 2.19
N VAL A 26 27.43 -15.81 2.20
CA VAL A 26 27.32 -14.54 2.92
C VAL A 26 26.15 -13.71 2.38
N ILE A 27 26.00 -13.59 1.06
CA ILE A 27 24.89 -12.85 0.44
C ILE A 27 23.55 -13.49 0.82
N ILE A 28 23.41 -14.81 0.71
CA ILE A 28 22.18 -15.53 1.09
C ILE A 28 21.87 -15.31 2.57
N GLY A 29 22.88 -15.37 3.45
CA GLY A 29 22.74 -15.08 4.87
C GLY A 29 22.22 -13.67 5.15
N LEU A 30 22.74 -12.66 4.42
CA LEU A 30 22.26 -11.28 4.52
C LEU A 30 20.80 -11.14 4.06
N TRP A 31 20.40 -11.81 2.98
CA TRP A 31 19.00 -11.82 2.54
C TRP A 31 18.07 -12.42 3.59
N ILE A 32 18.44 -13.57 4.17
CA ILE A 32 17.66 -14.20 5.24
C ILE A 32 17.56 -13.28 6.45
N TYR A 33 18.67 -12.65 6.86
CA TYR A 33 18.70 -11.71 7.97
C TYR A 33 17.76 -10.52 7.75
N VAL A 34 17.80 -9.91 6.55
CA VAL A 34 16.89 -8.81 6.18
C VAL A 34 15.44 -9.26 6.22
N ILE A 35 15.11 -10.39 5.62
CA ILE A 35 13.73 -10.91 5.57
C ILE A 35 13.22 -11.22 6.99
N ALA A 36 14.04 -11.89 7.81
CA ALA A 36 13.66 -12.30 9.17
C ALA A 36 13.45 -11.10 10.12
N LEU A 37 14.22 -10.02 9.96
CA LEU A 37 14.08 -8.82 10.77
C LEU A 37 13.09 -7.80 10.22
N SER A 38 12.79 -7.88 8.92
CA SER A 38 11.83 -6.98 8.30
C SER A 38 10.41 -7.27 8.79
N ASP A 39 9.68 -6.21 9.13
CA ASP A 39 8.24 -6.29 9.40
C ASP A 39 7.49 -6.47 8.07
N LEU A 40 7.45 -7.71 7.59
CA LEU A 40 6.77 -8.11 6.36
C LEU A 40 5.26 -7.84 6.43
N GLU A 41 4.66 -7.71 7.62
CA GLU A 41 3.24 -7.42 7.75
C GLU A 41 2.88 -6.10 7.06
N ILE A 42 3.79 -5.12 7.05
CA ILE A 42 3.61 -3.82 6.40
C ILE A 42 3.44 -3.96 4.88
N LEU A 43 4.12 -4.93 4.27
CA LEU A 43 4.09 -5.13 2.82
C LEU A 43 2.79 -5.78 2.35
N PHE A 44 2.19 -6.63 3.20
CA PHE A 44 1.02 -7.42 2.86
C PHE A 44 -0.29 -6.88 3.44
N SER A 45 -0.21 -5.96 4.41
CA SER A 45 -1.37 -5.37 5.07
C SER A 45 -1.89 -4.14 4.31
N ASN A 46 -3.22 -4.03 4.27
CA ASN A 46 -3.88 -2.80 3.85
C ASN A 46 -4.01 -1.90 5.09
N TYR A 47 -3.37 -0.73 5.08
CA TYR A 47 -3.43 0.22 6.20
C TYR A 47 -3.69 1.65 5.71
N ASP A 48 -4.33 2.45 6.55
CA ASP A 48 -4.66 3.85 6.27
C ASP A 48 -3.46 4.80 6.48
N CYS A 49 -3.63 6.09 6.20
CA CYS A 49 -2.58 7.09 6.40
C CYS A 49 -2.12 7.26 7.86
N ASN A 50 -2.91 6.77 8.83
CA ASN A 50 -2.59 6.77 10.25
C ASN A 50 -1.88 5.49 10.69
N GLY A 51 -1.65 4.53 9.78
CA GLY A 51 -1.00 3.27 10.05
C GLY A 51 -1.94 2.21 10.62
N ASN A 52 -3.25 2.45 10.70
CA ASN A 52 -4.19 1.45 11.19
C ASN A 52 -4.40 0.38 10.11
N VAL A 53 -4.26 -0.89 10.48
CA VAL A 53 -4.50 -2.01 9.55
C VAL A 53 -6.02 -2.22 9.41
N CYS A 54 -6.53 -2.11 8.19
CA CYS A 54 -7.96 -2.23 7.91
C CYS A 54 -8.49 -3.60 8.35
N GLY A 55 -9.57 -3.61 9.14
CA GLY A 55 -10.17 -4.84 9.67
C GLY A 55 -9.44 -5.44 10.86
N SER A 56 -8.49 -4.72 11.47
CA SER A 56 -7.68 -5.17 12.60
C SER A 56 -7.48 -4.07 13.65
N GLU A 57 -7.10 -4.46 14.86
CA GLU A 57 -6.72 -3.53 15.95
C GLU A 57 -5.24 -3.14 15.91
N LYS A 58 -4.49 -3.73 14.98
CA LYS A 58 -3.06 -3.46 14.75
C LYS A 58 -2.86 -2.06 14.16
N ASN A 59 -1.80 -1.40 14.60
CA ASN A 59 -1.30 -0.16 14.00
C ASN A 59 0.21 -0.33 13.74
N LEU A 60 0.63 0.01 12.52
CA LEU A 60 2.00 -0.16 12.02
C LEU A 60 2.88 1.07 12.26
N LYS A 61 2.31 2.18 12.75
CA LYS A 61 3.00 3.41 13.12
C LYS A 61 3.17 3.50 14.65
N PRO A 62 4.18 4.22 15.13
CA PRO A 62 4.39 4.42 16.57
C PRO A 62 3.18 5.10 17.23
N LEU A 63 3.02 4.86 18.54
CA LEU A 63 1.90 5.31 19.39
C LEU A 63 1.57 6.81 19.35
N LEU A 64 2.44 7.65 18.80
CA LEU A 64 2.25 9.10 18.68
C LEU A 64 1.17 9.48 17.65
N PHE A 65 0.79 8.57 16.76
CA PHE A 65 -0.28 8.82 15.78
C PHE A 65 -1.65 8.47 16.36
N MET A 66 -2.67 9.25 15.97
CA MET A 66 -4.04 9.06 16.42
C MET A 66 -4.55 7.68 15.96
N LYS A 67 -4.79 6.79 16.92
CA LYS A 67 -5.31 5.43 16.68
C LYS A 67 -6.82 5.46 16.58
N PHE A 68 -7.35 5.07 15.42
CA PHE A 68 -8.78 4.89 15.23
C PHE A 68 -9.11 3.40 15.31
N ASN A 69 -10.24 3.05 15.91
CA ASN A 69 -10.71 1.67 15.89
C ASN A 69 -11.27 1.34 14.50
N VAL A 70 -10.45 0.72 13.67
CA VAL A 70 -10.78 0.34 12.29
C VAL A 70 -11.11 -1.14 12.14
N SER A 71 -11.37 -1.88 13.22
CA SER A 71 -11.63 -3.33 13.18
C SER A 71 -12.86 -3.71 12.34
N LYS A 72 -13.82 -2.79 12.21
CA LYS A 72 -15.01 -2.96 11.36
C LYS A 72 -14.80 -2.49 9.91
N TYR A 73 -13.70 -1.81 9.62
CA TYR A 73 -13.40 -1.15 8.35
C TYR A 73 -12.41 -2.00 7.56
N LYS A 74 -12.93 -2.98 6.82
CA LYS A 74 -12.14 -4.08 6.27
C LYS A 74 -11.45 -3.77 4.94
N TYR A 75 -11.84 -2.68 4.27
CA TYR A 75 -11.35 -2.38 2.92
C TYR A 75 -10.55 -1.09 2.92
N LEU A 76 -9.58 -0.98 2.02
CA LEU A 76 -8.81 0.23 1.81
C LEU A 76 -9.31 0.98 0.58
N LEU A 77 -9.61 2.26 0.75
CA LEU A 77 -10.00 3.17 -0.32
C LEU A 77 -8.90 4.22 -0.51
N HIS A 78 -8.50 4.43 -1.76
CA HIS A 78 -7.64 5.55 -2.13
C HIS A 78 -8.50 6.77 -2.44
N THR A 79 -8.21 7.91 -1.82
CA THR A 79 -8.97 9.14 -2.08
C THR A 79 -8.76 9.68 -3.48
N ASN A 80 -7.69 9.30 -4.19
CA ASN A 80 -7.48 9.66 -5.58
C ASN A 80 -7.01 8.45 -6.38
N PHE A 81 -7.80 8.06 -7.39
CA PHE A 81 -7.48 6.92 -8.25
C PHE A 81 -6.63 7.29 -9.47
N GLU A 82 -6.64 8.56 -9.86
CA GLU A 82 -5.91 9.07 -11.02
C GLU A 82 -4.48 9.46 -10.63
N ASP A 83 -4.34 10.22 -9.55
CA ASP A 83 -3.05 10.65 -9.01
C ASP A 83 -2.77 10.01 -7.66
N LYS A 84 -1.89 9.01 -7.70
CA LYS A 84 -1.48 8.23 -6.54
C LYS A 84 -0.64 9.04 -5.54
N VAL A 85 0.08 10.08 -5.98
CA VAL A 85 0.89 10.94 -5.11
C VAL A 85 -0.02 11.83 -4.25
N LEU A 86 -1.15 12.24 -4.81
CA LEU A 86 -2.17 13.04 -4.13
C LEU A 86 -3.27 12.20 -3.48
N SER A 87 -3.07 10.89 -3.39
CA SER A 87 -4.02 9.97 -2.76
C SER A 87 -3.65 9.71 -1.30
N VAL A 88 -4.69 9.68 -0.46
CA VAL A 88 -4.64 9.21 0.92
C VAL A 88 -5.32 7.86 1.01
N PRO A 89 -4.68 6.83 1.59
CA PRO A 89 -5.32 5.56 1.89
C PRO A 89 -6.20 5.68 3.14
N VAL A 90 -7.45 5.24 3.06
CA VAL A 90 -8.45 5.31 4.15
C VAL A 90 -9.13 3.96 4.32
N CYS A 91 -9.24 3.45 5.55
CA CYS A 91 -10.01 2.25 5.82
C CYS A 91 -11.52 2.54 5.80
N VAL A 92 -12.28 1.77 5.02
CA VAL A 92 -13.73 1.89 4.84
C VAL A 92 -14.44 0.59 5.20
N GLN A 93 -15.69 0.69 5.67
CA GLN A 93 -16.51 -0.48 6.03
C GLN A 93 -16.94 -1.28 4.81
N ARG A 94 -17.32 -0.59 3.73
CA ARG A 94 -17.66 -1.18 2.43
C ARG A 94 -17.14 -0.29 1.31
N CYS A 95 -16.80 -0.89 0.19
CA CYS A 95 -16.48 -0.16 -1.03
C CYS A 95 -17.73 0.56 -1.57
N PRO A 96 -17.63 1.82 -2.05
CA PRO A 96 -18.76 2.54 -2.63
C PRO A 96 -19.28 1.81 -3.87
N ASP A 97 -20.59 1.59 -3.91
CA ASP A 97 -21.31 0.74 -4.87
C ASP A 97 -22.08 1.52 -5.94
N ARG A 98 -22.04 2.85 -5.88
CA ARG A 98 -22.74 3.74 -6.80
C ARG A 98 -21.87 4.93 -7.15
N PHE A 99 -22.19 5.52 -8.29
CA PHE A 99 -21.52 6.73 -8.78
C PHE A 99 -21.83 7.93 -7.88
N ILE A 100 -20.80 8.70 -7.50
CA ILE A 100 -20.91 9.92 -6.70
C ILE A 100 -20.26 11.05 -7.48
N ASN A 101 -21.06 11.98 -8.00
CA ASN A 101 -20.60 13.03 -8.90
C ASN A 101 -20.25 14.34 -8.17
N SER A 102 -20.85 14.60 -7.01
CA SER A 102 -20.71 15.86 -6.30
C SER A 102 -20.52 15.68 -4.80
N SER A 103 -19.94 16.69 -4.15
CA SER A 103 -19.67 16.65 -2.71
C SER A 103 -20.96 16.57 -1.88
N LYS A 104 -22.05 17.13 -2.41
CA LYS A 104 -23.41 16.93 -1.89
C LYS A 104 -23.87 15.48 -1.97
N GLN A 105 -23.63 14.80 -3.10
CA GLN A 105 -23.93 13.36 -3.22
C GLN A 105 -23.05 12.52 -2.29
N LEU A 106 -21.79 12.92 -2.07
CA LEU A 106 -20.90 12.27 -1.12
C LEU A 106 -21.44 12.38 0.32
N SER A 107 -21.86 13.59 0.74
CA SER A 107 -22.50 13.81 2.04
C SER A 107 -23.77 12.96 2.20
N ASN A 108 -24.63 12.95 1.18
CA ASN A 108 -25.84 12.11 1.16
C ASN A 108 -25.53 10.61 1.21
N PHE A 109 -24.41 10.17 0.60
CA PHE A 109 -23.99 8.78 0.66
C PHE A 109 -23.74 8.33 2.09
N ILE A 110 -23.05 9.14 2.88
CA ILE A 110 -22.75 8.83 4.29
C ILE A 110 -24.02 8.86 5.12
N ASN A 111 -24.86 9.89 4.95
CA ASN A 111 -26.11 10.00 5.71
C ASN A 111 -27.05 8.80 5.46
N SER A 112 -27.07 8.27 4.24
CA SER A 112 -27.94 7.13 3.89
C SER A 112 -27.35 5.76 4.23
N THR A 113 -26.03 5.62 4.29
CA THR A 113 -25.38 4.31 4.42
C THR A 113 -24.61 4.12 5.73
N GLY A 114 -24.28 5.22 6.42
CA GLY A 114 -23.36 5.23 7.56
C GLY A 114 -21.90 4.96 7.21
N VAL A 115 -21.56 4.91 5.91
CA VAL A 115 -20.22 4.53 5.46
C VAL A 115 -19.37 5.78 5.20
N PHE A 116 -18.34 5.95 6.02
CA PHE A 116 -17.37 7.03 5.90
C PHE A 116 -16.33 6.69 4.83
N LEU A 117 -16.10 7.64 3.91
CA LEU A 117 -15.17 7.49 2.78
C LEU A 117 -13.96 8.44 2.85
N CYS A 118 -13.93 9.36 3.81
CA CYS A 118 -12.84 10.29 4.01
C CYS A 118 -11.99 9.92 5.21
N ASP A 119 -10.83 10.58 5.33
CA ASP A 119 -9.94 10.50 6.49
C ASP A 119 -10.74 10.61 7.81
N PRO A 120 -10.53 9.70 8.78
CA PRO A 120 -11.29 9.66 10.04
C PRO A 120 -11.20 10.95 10.88
N ARG A 121 -10.19 11.79 10.63
CA ARG A 121 -10.04 13.10 11.31
C ARG A 121 -11.01 14.15 10.77
N ILE A 122 -11.61 13.92 9.61
CA ILE A 122 -12.57 14.84 9.00
C ILE A 122 -13.97 14.50 9.48
N PRO A 123 -14.69 15.45 10.12
CA PRO A 123 -16.07 15.25 10.52
C PRO A 123 -17.01 15.32 9.28
N PRO A 124 -18.11 14.54 9.26
CA PRO A 124 -19.06 14.49 8.14
C PRO A 124 -19.59 15.86 7.68
N LEU A 125 -19.74 16.81 8.61
CA LEU A 125 -20.18 18.19 8.33
C LEU A 125 -19.28 18.91 7.31
N LEU A 126 -18.00 18.54 7.24
CA LEU A 126 -17.02 19.16 6.34
C LEU A 126 -16.86 18.42 5.02
N TYR A 127 -17.61 17.36 4.75
CA TYR A 127 -17.37 16.57 3.52
C TYR A 127 -17.78 17.32 2.26
N GLU A 128 -18.81 18.17 2.35
CA GLU A 128 -19.29 18.95 1.22
C GLU A 128 -18.25 19.97 0.74
N SER A 129 -17.36 20.45 1.63
CA SER A 129 -16.28 21.38 1.29
C SER A 129 -15.04 20.70 0.69
N GLN A 130 -15.02 19.36 0.59
CA GLN A 130 -13.88 18.58 0.10
C GLN A 130 -12.53 19.00 0.72
N PRO A 131 -12.32 18.72 2.01
CA PRO A 131 -11.15 19.19 2.73
C PRO A 131 -9.85 18.62 2.15
N ARG A 132 -8.83 19.47 2.11
CA ARG A 132 -7.50 19.16 1.57
C ARG A 132 -6.42 19.64 2.51
N ILE A 133 -5.28 18.96 2.49
CA ILE A 133 -4.04 19.43 3.11
C ILE A 133 -3.06 19.68 1.97
N LEU A 134 -2.70 20.96 1.76
CA LEU A 134 -2.08 21.42 0.52
C LEU A 134 -2.92 20.95 -0.69
N ASN A 135 -2.37 20.08 -1.54
CA ASN A 135 -3.05 19.55 -2.73
C ASN A 135 -3.64 18.15 -2.52
N VAL A 136 -3.41 17.54 -1.35
CA VAL A 136 -3.82 16.17 -1.04
C VAL A 136 -5.26 16.17 -0.54
N SER A 137 -6.14 15.45 -1.22
CA SER A 137 -7.54 15.34 -0.84
C SER A 137 -7.74 14.35 0.30
N LEU A 138 -8.37 14.79 1.40
CA LEU A 138 -8.72 13.94 2.53
C LEU A 138 -10.01 13.16 2.31
N CYS A 139 -10.76 13.52 1.28
CA CYS A 139 -11.96 12.84 0.81
C CYS A 139 -11.74 12.31 -0.61
N PRO A 140 -12.54 11.34 -1.08
CA PRO A 140 -12.46 10.87 -2.46
C PRO A 140 -12.63 12.02 -3.47
N THR A 141 -11.72 12.10 -4.43
CA THR A 141 -11.85 13.01 -5.57
C THR A 141 -13.07 12.63 -6.39
N LEU A 142 -13.79 13.63 -6.86
CA LEU A 142 -15.01 13.44 -7.63
C LEU A 142 -14.77 13.74 -9.12
N PRO A 143 -15.43 13.03 -10.03
CA PRO A 143 -16.43 11.98 -9.78
C PRO A 143 -15.83 10.66 -9.26
N LEU A 144 -16.52 10.03 -8.32
CA LEU A 144 -16.16 8.72 -7.77
C LEU A 144 -17.03 7.63 -8.42
N TYR A 145 -16.40 6.73 -9.15
CA TYR A 145 -17.05 5.58 -9.77
C TYR A 145 -17.35 4.47 -8.74
N PRO A 146 -18.36 3.62 -8.98
CA PRO A 146 -18.58 2.43 -8.16
C PRO A 146 -17.32 1.56 -8.17
N THR A 147 -17.05 0.94 -7.02
CA THR A 147 -15.84 0.18 -6.76
C THR A 147 -16.17 -1.20 -6.22
N ILE A 148 -15.31 -2.17 -6.51
CA ILE A 148 -15.42 -3.52 -5.97
C ILE A 148 -14.18 -3.87 -5.15
N PRO A 149 -14.32 -4.68 -4.08
CA PRO A 149 -13.20 -5.11 -3.27
C PRO A 149 -12.38 -6.18 -3.98
N ILE A 150 -11.10 -5.92 -4.22
CA ILE A 150 -10.13 -6.89 -4.75
C ILE A 150 -8.95 -6.92 -3.79
N GLY A 151 -8.66 -8.07 -3.18
CA GLY A 151 -7.59 -8.22 -2.18
C GLY A 151 -7.66 -7.25 -1.00
N GLY A 152 -8.88 -6.83 -0.62
CA GLY A 152 -9.11 -5.87 0.46
C GLY A 152 -8.94 -4.40 0.07
N VAL A 153 -8.72 -4.08 -1.21
CA VAL A 153 -8.65 -2.70 -1.74
C VAL A 153 -9.87 -2.44 -2.62
N CYS A 154 -10.49 -1.27 -2.50
CA CYS A 154 -11.59 -0.83 -3.34
C CYS A 154 -11.07 -0.32 -4.68
N ILE A 155 -11.47 -0.95 -5.79
CA ILE A 155 -11.02 -0.62 -7.14
C ILE A 155 -12.21 -0.18 -7.99
N PRO A 156 -12.16 0.97 -8.67
CA PRO A 156 -13.29 1.42 -9.45
C PRO A 156 -13.50 0.55 -10.69
N VAL A 157 -14.75 0.20 -10.99
CA VAL A 157 -15.10 -0.82 -12.00
C VAL A 157 -14.65 -0.47 -13.41
N ASN A 158 -14.54 0.82 -13.72
CA ASN A 158 -14.03 1.32 -15.01
C ASN A 158 -12.54 1.01 -15.22
N PHE A 159 -11.76 0.80 -14.15
CA PHE A 159 -10.35 0.37 -14.24
C PHE A 159 -10.19 -1.11 -14.53
N ILE A 160 -11.22 -1.94 -14.32
CA ILE A 160 -11.14 -3.40 -14.46
C ILE A 160 -11.27 -3.82 -15.93
N ASN A 161 -12.04 -3.08 -16.73
CA ASN A 161 -12.22 -3.35 -18.15
C ASN A 161 -11.02 -2.92 -19.01
N HIS A 162 -10.22 -1.96 -18.53
CA HIS A 162 -8.89 -1.73 -19.07
C HIS A 162 -7.95 -2.73 -18.41
N SER A 163 -7.33 -3.63 -19.18
CA SER A 163 -6.35 -4.62 -18.73
C SER A 163 -5.13 -3.98 -18.04
N ASN A 164 -5.32 -3.51 -16.81
CA ASN A 164 -4.36 -2.79 -15.99
C ASN A 164 -4.19 -3.49 -14.64
N LEU A 165 -3.94 -4.80 -14.70
CA LEU A 165 -3.49 -5.62 -13.58
C LEU A 165 -2.20 -5.05 -12.93
N GLN A 166 -1.44 -4.23 -13.68
CA GLN A 166 -0.28 -3.49 -13.17
C GLN A 166 -0.64 -2.45 -12.10
N ILE A 167 -1.84 -1.84 -12.16
CA ILE A 167 -2.26 -0.83 -11.17
C ILE A 167 -2.48 -1.45 -9.78
N PHE A 168 -2.98 -2.69 -9.73
CA PHE A 168 -3.21 -3.42 -8.47
C PHE A 168 -1.92 -3.68 -7.70
N ASN A 169 -0.89 -4.14 -8.41
CA ASN A 169 0.43 -4.36 -7.82
C ASN A 169 1.07 -3.02 -7.39
N ILE A 170 0.87 -1.94 -8.16
CA ILE A 170 1.44 -0.62 -7.82
C ILE A 170 0.77 0.02 -6.61
N MET A 171 -0.55 -0.07 -6.41
CA MET A 171 -1.19 0.48 -5.20
C MET A 171 -0.71 -0.21 -3.93
N ARG A 172 -0.49 -1.53 -3.99
CA ARG A 172 0.09 -2.30 -2.88
C ARG A 172 1.54 -1.90 -2.59
N ILE A 173 2.33 -1.64 -3.64
CA ILE A 173 3.75 -1.23 -3.53
C ILE A 173 3.89 0.24 -3.08
N GLN A 174 2.97 1.14 -3.44
CA GLN A 174 3.10 2.57 -3.12
C GLN A 174 2.92 2.89 -1.64
N ASN A 175 2.16 2.08 -0.89
CA ASN A 175 2.14 2.15 0.56
C ASN A 175 3.56 1.95 1.16
N SER A 176 4.40 1.14 0.51
CA SER A 176 5.80 0.93 0.91
C SER A 176 6.77 2.06 0.49
N LEU A 177 6.45 2.87 -0.52
CA LEU A 177 7.34 3.93 -1.06
C LEU A 177 7.15 5.29 -0.38
N TYR A 178 6.01 5.54 0.28
CA TYR A 178 5.81 6.72 1.15
C TYR A 178 6.75 6.76 2.36
N ARG A 179 7.59 5.72 2.53
CA ARG A 179 8.61 5.54 3.57
C ARG A 179 9.93 6.28 3.29
N TYR A 180 10.14 6.82 2.09
CA TYR A 180 11.44 7.40 1.69
C TYR A 180 11.45 8.92 1.47
N ILE A 181 10.31 9.60 1.55
CA ILE A 181 10.20 11.05 1.27
C ILE A 181 9.71 11.86 2.49
N LYS A 182 9.53 11.23 3.66
CA LYS A 182 9.20 11.96 4.88
C LYS A 182 9.79 11.34 6.13
#